data_AF-A0A1W0W6U8-F1
#
_entry.id   AF-A0A1W0W6U8-F1
#
_cell.length_a   1.000
_cell.length_b   1.000
_cell.length_c   1.000
_cell.angle_alpha   90.00
_cell.angle_beta   90.00
_cell.angle_gamma   90.00
#
_symmetry.space_group_name_H-M   'P 1'
#
loop_
_entity.id
_entity.type
_entity.pdbx_description
1 polymer ?
#
loop_
_entity_poly.entity_id
_entity_poly.type
_entity_poly.pdbx_seq_one_letter_code
_entity_poly.pdbx_strand_id
1 'polypeptide(L)'
;MSDSECAGAPQLKGKYFGLLVCFLLGNGCLFAWNSMLTIEDYYVYLFPKNHPTRVLTLVYQPFALGVTALLAYHEAKINTRLRNLTGYTIYFLSSFAIIILDVATKGRGGFGAFVGICVTSAAFGIADAHAQGGMIGDLSLMCPEFIQSYLSGLAASGAITSALRLITKAAFENSQDGLRKGAMLFFSISCFNELLCVLLYTFVFPTLPIVKFYRLKAASEGSKTVAGDLAAAGVPIQHEELWRIPNNMCD
;
A
#
# COMPACT_ATOMS: atom_id res chain seq x y z
N MET A 1 20.03 9.26 12.59
CA MET A 1 19.60 10.45 11.82
C MET A 1 19.29 11.57 12.80
N SER A 2 20.22 12.50 12.99
CA SER A 2 19.99 13.74 13.74
C SER A 2 19.26 14.76 12.86
N ASP A 3 18.51 15.69 13.46
CA ASP A 3 17.80 16.77 12.75
C ASP A 3 18.71 17.60 11.82
N SER A 4 20.03 17.56 12.05
CA SER A 4 21.06 18.20 11.20
C SER A 4 21.16 17.61 9.79
N GLU A 5 20.91 16.30 9.59
CA GLU A 5 20.99 15.68 8.25
C GLU A 5 19.79 16.05 7.37
N CYS A 6 18.62 16.32 7.96
CA CYS A 6 17.46 16.85 7.23
C CYS A 6 17.64 18.33 6.85
N ALA A 7 18.54 19.07 7.51
CA ALA A 7 18.85 20.47 7.22
C ALA A 7 19.75 20.65 5.98
N GLY A 8 20.43 19.58 5.54
CA GLY A 8 21.33 19.55 4.38
C GLY A 8 20.69 19.19 3.04
N ALA A 9 19.47 18.62 3.05
CA ALA A 9 18.74 18.31 1.83
C ALA A 9 18.32 19.62 1.11
N PRO A 10 18.37 19.69 -0.24
CA PRO A 10 17.98 20.88 -0.99
C PRO A 10 16.62 21.41 -0.50
N GLN A 11 16.60 22.67 -0.07
CA GLN A 11 15.51 23.30 0.66
C GLN A 11 14.11 22.88 0.17
N LEU A 12 13.37 22.19 1.05
CA LEU A 12 11.91 22.12 1.20
C LEU A 12 11.00 21.83 -0.01
N LYS A 13 11.45 21.87 -1.27
CA LYS A 13 10.55 21.86 -2.43
C LYS A 13 9.98 20.47 -2.62
N GLY A 14 8.73 20.32 -2.19
CA GLY A 14 8.00 19.06 -2.25
C GLY A 14 8.11 18.19 -1.01
N LYS A 15 8.70 18.65 0.11
CA LYS A 15 8.73 17.87 1.38
C LYS A 15 7.30 17.57 1.84
N TYR A 16 6.48 18.59 2.06
CA TYR A 16 5.08 18.40 2.51
C TYR A 16 4.24 17.58 1.53
N PHE A 17 4.47 17.77 0.22
CA PHE A 17 3.78 16.97 -0.79
C PHE A 17 4.26 15.51 -0.77
N GLY A 18 5.54 15.26 -0.54
CA GLY A 18 6.09 13.92 -0.33
C GLY A 18 5.53 13.25 0.94
N LEU A 19 5.39 14.00 2.04
CA LEU A 19 4.71 13.52 3.24
C LEU A 19 3.26 13.15 2.95
N LEU A 20 2.51 14.01 2.25
CA LEU A 20 1.14 13.70 1.83
C LEU A 20 1.07 12.43 0.98
N VAL A 21 1.98 12.27 0.01
CA VAL A 21 2.05 11.05 -0.82
C VAL A 21 2.35 9.82 0.04
N CYS A 22 3.30 9.91 0.98
CA CYS A 22 3.58 8.83 1.94
C CYS A 22 2.36 8.47 2.79
N PHE A 23 1.62 9.46 3.29
CA PHE A 23 0.38 9.24 4.03
C PHE A 23 -0.66 8.50 3.18
N LEU A 24 -0.87 8.91 1.92
CA LEU A 24 -1.82 8.26 1.01
C LEU A 24 -1.39 6.82 0.67
N LEU A 25 -0.10 6.61 0.39
CA LEU A 25 0.46 5.28 0.13
C LEU A 25 0.35 4.35 1.34
N GLY A 26 0.58 4.87 2.55
CA GLY A 26 0.38 4.13 3.80
C GLY A 26 -1.08 3.80 4.04
N ASN A 27 -1.99 4.72 3.72
CA ASN A 27 -3.42 4.48 3.78
C ASN A 27 -3.83 3.31 2.88
N GLY A 28 -3.40 3.32 1.61
CA GLY A 28 -3.69 2.26 0.64
C GLY A 28 -3.31 0.85 1.11
N CYS A 29 -2.13 0.68 1.71
CA CYS A 29 -1.66 -0.64 2.15
C CYS A 29 -2.63 -1.36 3.11
N LEU A 30 -3.39 -0.64 3.94
CA LEU A 30 -4.39 -1.26 4.81
C LEU A 30 -5.83 -0.97 4.40
N PHE A 31 -6.07 -0.06 3.47
CA PHE A 31 -7.43 0.33 3.08
C PHE A 31 -8.19 -0.85 2.49
N ALA A 32 -7.60 -1.61 1.56
CA ALA A 32 -8.23 -2.79 0.96
C ALA A 32 -8.54 -3.89 1.98
N TRP A 33 -7.58 -4.22 2.85
CA TRP A 33 -7.77 -5.24 3.89
C TRP A 33 -8.82 -4.82 4.92
N ASN A 34 -8.71 -3.59 5.43
CA ASN A 34 -9.72 -3.04 6.34
C ASN A 34 -11.08 -2.98 5.68
N SER A 35 -11.15 -2.70 4.38
CA SER A 35 -12.41 -2.69 3.64
C SER A 35 -13.05 -4.09 3.61
N MET A 36 -12.24 -5.12 3.33
CA MET A 36 -12.70 -6.51 3.36
C MET A 36 -13.25 -6.91 4.73
N LEU A 37 -12.57 -6.55 5.83
CA LEU A 37 -13.04 -6.89 7.17
C LEU A 37 -14.28 -6.09 7.59
N THR A 38 -14.36 -4.82 7.20
CA THR A 38 -15.41 -3.91 7.66
C THR A 38 -16.80 -4.22 7.09
N ILE A 39 -16.86 -4.87 5.92
CA ILE A 39 -18.12 -5.33 5.32
C ILE A 39 -18.50 -6.77 5.73
N GLU A 40 -18.00 -7.22 6.88
CA GLU A 40 -18.31 -8.52 7.47
C GLU A 40 -19.80 -8.85 7.47
N ASP A 41 -20.66 -7.89 7.77
CA ASP A 41 -22.11 -8.07 7.76
C ASP A 41 -22.65 -8.51 6.39
N TYR A 42 -22.05 -8.06 5.29
CA TYR A 42 -22.37 -8.56 3.96
C TYR A 42 -21.88 -10.00 3.75
N TYR A 43 -20.68 -10.33 4.20
CA TYR A 43 -20.17 -11.70 4.08
C TYR A 43 -20.91 -12.71 4.96
N VAL A 44 -21.32 -12.32 6.17
CA VAL A 44 -22.13 -13.17 7.05
C VAL A 44 -23.49 -13.43 6.44
N TYR A 45 -24.09 -12.44 5.76
CA TYR A 45 -25.31 -12.62 4.98
C TYR A 45 -25.12 -13.63 3.84
N LEU A 46 -24.01 -13.56 3.10
CA LEU A 46 -23.73 -14.47 1.98
C LEU A 46 -23.29 -15.89 2.41
N PHE A 47 -22.55 -16.01 3.51
CA PHE A 47 -21.88 -17.24 3.95
C PHE A 47 -22.12 -17.52 5.44
N PRO A 48 -23.38 -17.72 5.86
CA PRO A 48 -23.74 -17.79 7.28
C PRO A 48 -23.10 -18.96 8.04
N LYS A 49 -22.65 -20.00 7.34
CA LYS A 49 -22.05 -21.22 7.93
C LYS A 49 -20.52 -21.21 7.98
N ASN A 50 -19.85 -20.20 7.41
CA ASN A 50 -18.41 -20.25 7.12
C ASN A 50 -17.55 -19.31 7.99
N HIS A 51 -18.13 -18.55 8.93
CA HIS A 51 -17.42 -17.59 9.78
C HIS A 51 -16.37 -16.75 9.03
N PRO A 52 -16.78 -15.98 7.99
CA PRO A 52 -15.90 -15.38 7.01
C PRO A 52 -14.75 -14.59 7.63
N THR A 53 -15.00 -13.72 8.59
CA THR A 53 -13.98 -12.84 9.23
C THR A 53 -12.80 -13.62 9.83
N ARG A 54 -13.08 -14.78 10.44
CA ARG A 54 -12.03 -15.64 11.00
C ARG A 54 -11.23 -16.32 9.91
N VAL A 55 -11.92 -16.89 8.92
CA VAL A 55 -11.27 -17.60 7.81
C VAL A 55 -10.43 -16.65 6.96
N LEU A 56 -10.95 -15.46 6.63
CA LEU A 56 -10.22 -14.47 5.84
C LEU A 56 -8.92 -14.07 6.54
N THR A 57 -8.97 -13.81 7.84
CA THR A 57 -7.76 -13.48 8.63
C THR A 57 -6.78 -14.65 8.69
N LEU A 58 -7.27 -15.87 8.90
CA LEU A 58 -6.45 -17.09 8.91
C LEU A 58 -5.80 -17.37 7.55
N VAL A 59 -6.41 -16.93 6.46
CA VAL A 59 -5.85 -17.03 5.11
C VAL A 59 -4.89 -15.89 4.82
N TYR A 60 -5.18 -14.67 5.27
CA TYR A 60 -4.30 -13.51 5.06
C TYR A 60 -2.95 -13.68 5.75
N GLN A 61 -2.96 -14.01 7.05
CA GLN A 61 -1.79 -13.92 7.93
C GLN A 61 -0.62 -14.82 7.50
N PRO A 62 -0.81 -16.10 7.12
CA PRO A 62 0.30 -16.96 6.70
C PRO A 62 0.99 -16.46 5.45
N PHE A 63 0.24 -15.91 4.48
CA PHE A 63 0.82 -15.37 3.26
C PHE A 63 1.55 -14.06 3.55
N ALA A 64 0.97 -13.17 4.36
CA ALA A 64 1.63 -11.94 4.79
C ALA A 64 2.96 -12.23 5.51
N LEU A 65 2.94 -13.11 6.51
CA LEU A 65 4.16 -13.46 7.28
C LEU A 65 5.17 -14.23 6.44
N GLY A 66 4.72 -15.25 5.70
CA GLY A 66 5.60 -16.09 4.89
C GLY A 66 6.31 -15.31 3.79
N VAL A 67 5.56 -14.46 3.06
CA VAL A 67 6.15 -13.61 2.02
C VAL A 67 7.03 -12.52 2.63
N THR A 68 6.65 -11.93 3.76
CA THR A 68 7.50 -10.95 4.46
C THR A 68 8.83 -11.57 4.88
N ALA A 69 8.81 -12.77 5.47
CA ALA A 69 10.02 -13.49 5.87
C ALA A 69 10.90 -13.83 4.65
N LEU A 70 10.30 -14.28 3.55
CA LEU A 70 11.01 -14.58 2.32
C LEU A 70 11.68 -13.34 1.71
N LEU A 71 10.94 -12.22 1.66
CA LEU A 71 11.43 -10.96 1.11
C LEU A 71 12.50 -10.33 2.01
N ALA A 72 12.38 -10.45 3.34
CA ALA A 72 13.39 -10.01 4.30
C ALA A 72 14.69 -10.83 4.15
N TYR A 73 14.59 -12.15 3.96
CA TYR A 73 15.76 -13.00 3.73
C TYR A 73 16.52 -12.64 2.43
N HIS A 74 15.80 -12.20 1.39
CA HIS A 74 16.38 -11.84 0.09
C HIS A 74 16.54 -10.32 -0.12
N GLU A 75 16.37 -9.51 0.92
CA GLU A 75 16.19 -8.05 0.84
C GLU A 75 17.25 -7.37 -0.04
N ALA A 76 18.53 -7.65 0.21
CA ALA A 76 19.65 -7.03 -0.49
C ALA A 76 19.70 -7.29 -2.00
N LYS A 77 18.88 -8.22 -2.52
CA LYS A 77 18.83 -8.61 -3.94
C LYS A 77 17.59 -8.09 -4.67
N ILE A 78 16.58 -7.60 -3.94
CA ILE A 78 15.28 -7.25 -4.52
C ILE A 78 15.14 -5.74 -4.62
N ASN A 79 14.79 -5.27 -5.82
CA ASN A 79 14.53 -3.87 -6.10
C ASN A 79 13.25 -3.40 -5.40
N THR A 80 13.34 -2.30 -4.63
CA THR A 80 12.21 -1.79 -3.84
C THR A 80 11.06 -1.33 -4.71
N ARG A 81 11.36 -0.72 -5.86
CA ARG A 81 10.37 -0.32 -6.86
C ARG A 81 9.50 -1.49 -7.31
N LEU A 82 10.15 -2.62 -7.63
CA LEU A 82 9.45 -3.81 -8.09
C LEU A 82 8.53 -4.36 -6.99
N ARG A 83 9.00 -4.37 -5.73
CA ARG A 83 8.19 -4.81 -4.59
C ARG A 83 6.95 -3.93 -4.45
N ASN A 84 7.12 -2.61 -4.37
CA ASN A 84 6.02 -1.70 -4.14
C ASN A 84 5.01 -1.67 -5.30
N LEU A 85 5.47 -1.62 -6.56
CA LEU A 85 4.58 -1.68 -7.71
C LEU A 85 3.82 -3.01 -7.77
N THR A 86 4.49 -4.13 -7.50
CA THR A 86 3.84 -5.44 -7.45
C THR A 86 2.78 -5.47 -6.36
N GLY A 87 3.09 -4.99 -5.15
CA GLY A 87 2.16 -4.96 -4.03
C GLY A 87 0.91 -4.13 -4.34
N TYR A 88 1.06 -2.85 -4.69
CA TYR A 88 -0.09 -1.99 -5.02
C TYR A 88 -0.89 -2.48 -6.23
N THR A 89 -0.25 -3.10 -7.22
CA THR A 89 -0.95 -3.71 -8.36
C THR A 89 -1.77 -4.92 -7.94
N ILE A 90 -1.22 -5.80 -7.08
CA ILE A 90 -1.98 -6.94 -6.55
C ILE A 90 -3.16 -6.46 -5.71
N TYR A 91 -2.99 -5.42 -4.88
CA TYR A 91 -4.10 -4.79 -4.16
C TYR A 91 -5.21 -4.33 -5.11
N PHE A 92 -4.86 -3.54 -6.12
CA PHE A 92 -5.82 -3.04 -7.11
C PHE A 92 -6.56 -4.17 -7.82
N LEU A 93 -5.82 -5.15 -8.37
CA LEU A 93 -6.40 -6.28 -9.10
C LEU A 93 -7.28 -7.15 -8.20
N SER A 94 -6.89 -7.35 -6.94
CA SER A 94 -7.65 -8.17 -5.99
C SER A 94 -8.93 -7.45 -5.54
N SER A 95 -8.86 -6.15 -5.26
CA SER A 95 -10.04 -5.32 -4.97
C SER A 95 -11.01 -5.30 -6.16
N PHE A 96 -10.50 -5.20 -7.38
CA PHE A 96 -11.31 -5.30 -8.60
C PHE A 96 -11.91 -6.70 -8.76
N ALA A 97 -11.16 -7.76 -8.47
CA ALA A 97 -11.65 -9.14 -8.53
C ALA A 97 -12.83 -9.39 -7.58
N ILE A 98 -12.86 -8.77 -6.39
CA ILE A 98 -14.00 -8.87 -5.46
C ILE A 98 -15.27 -8.28 -6.08
N ILE A 99 -15.16 -7.11 -6.73
CA ILE A 99 -16.27 -6.47 -7.45
C ILE A 99 -16.78 -7.38 -8.57
N ILE A 100 -15.87 -7.93 -9.38
CA ILE A 100 -16.23 -8.86 -10.46
C ILE A 100 -16.88 -10.12 -9.91
N LEU A 101 -16.38 -10.66 -8.80
CA LEU A 101 -16.93 -11.85 -8.15
C LEU A 101 -18.37 -11.59 -7.67
N ASP A 102 -18.63 -10.45 -7.03
CA ASP A 102 -19.99 -10.06 -6.64
C ASP A 102 -20.92 -9.96 -7.85
N VAL A 103 -20.48 -9.27 -8.91
CA VAL A 103 -21.29 -9.10 -10.13
C VAL A 103 -21.56 -10.45 -10.81
N ALA A 104 -20.54 -11.29 -10.97
CA ALA A 104 -20.65 -12.60 -11.62
C ALA A 104 -21.56 -13.56 -10.84
N THR A 105 -21.51 -13.51 -9.51
CA THR A 105 -22.38 -14.30 -8.62
C THR A 105 -23.76 -13.67 -8.42
N LYS A 106 -23.98 -12.45 -8.95
CA LYS A 106 -25.18 -11.63 -8.71
C LYS A 106 -25.44 -11.40 -7.21
N GLY A 107 -24.37 -11.29 -6.42
CA GLY A 107 -24.44 -11.19 -4.96
C GLY A 107 -25.05 -12.43 -4.30
N ARG A 108 -24.98 -13.59 -4.97
CA ARG A 108 -25.38 -14.86 -4.38
C ARG A 108 -24.15 -15.49 -3.73
N GLY A 109 -24.32 -15.96 -2.50
CA GLY A 109 -23.29 -16.73 -1.82
C GLY A 109 -23.06 -18.09 -2.49
N GLY A 110 -22.36 -18.96 -1.77
CA GLY A 110 -22.04 -20.31 -2.22
C GLY A 110 -20.55 -20.61 -2.14
N PHE A 111 -20.21 -21.89 -2.27
CA PHE A 111 -18.86 -22.36 -2.03
C PHE A 111 -17.82 -21.70 -2.95
N GLY A 112 -18.11 -21.59 -4.26
CA GLY A 112 -17.19 -20.96 -5.22
C GLY A 112 -16.94 -19.48 -4.92
N ALA A 113 -17.97 -18.73 -4.55
CA ALA A 113 -17.82 -17.32 -4.17
C ALA A 113 -17.00 -17.17 -2.88
N PHE A 114 -17.22 -18.05 -1.90
CA PHE A 114 -16.44 -18.07 -0.66
C PHE A 114 -14.95 -18.36 -0.92
N VAL A 115 -14.65 -19.36 -1.73
CA VAL A 115 -13.28 -19.68 -2.16
C VAL A 115 -12.65 -18.49 -2.88
N GLY A 116 -13.39 -17.82 -3.78
CA GLY A 116 -12.93 -16.61 -4.46
C GLY A 116 -12.51 -15.51 -3.49
N ILE A 117 -13.32 -15.23 -2.46
CA ILE A 117 -12.98 -14.22 -1.45
C ILE A 117 -11.75 -14.67 -0.64
N CYS A 118 -11.63 -15.96 -0.29
CA CYS A 118 -10.43 -16.48 0.39
C CYS A 118 -9.16 -16.29 -0.46
N VAL A 119 -9.23 -16.54 -1.78
CA VAL A 119 -8.11 -16.30 -2.70
C VAL A 119 -7.75 -14.81 -2.72
N THR A 120 -8.73 -13.91 -2.75
CA THR A 120 -8.45 -12.46 -2.68
C THR A 120 -7.85 -12.05 -1.35
N SER A 121 -8.22 -12.70 -0.24
CA SER A 121 -7.60 -12.47 1.08
C SER A 121 -6.13 -12.90 1.10
N ALA A 122 -5.81 -14.07 0.53
CA ALA A 122 -4.42 -14.51 0.38
C ALA A 122 -3.62 -13.52 -0.49
N ALA A 123 -4.22 -13.05 -1.59
CA ALA A 123 -3.59 -12.06 -2.46
C ALA A 123 -3.33 -10.72 -1.75
N PHE A 124 -4.26 -10.26 -0.90
CA PHE A 124 -4.01 -9.09 -0.03
C PHE A 124 -2.86 -9.31 0.95
N GLY A 125 -2.72 -10.50 1.54
CA GLY A 125 -1.56 -10.81 2.39
C GLY A 125 -0.23 -10.75 1.63
N ILE A 126 -0.20 -11.26 0.39
CA ILE A 126 0.97 -11.16 -0.48
C ILE A 126 1.24 -9.68 -0.83
N ALA A 127 0.21 -8.92 -1.17
CA ALA A 127 0.30 -7.51 -1.52
C ALA A 127 0.86 -6.66 -0.36
N ASP A 128 0.41 -6.93 0.86
CA ASP A 128 0.87 -6.28 2.09
C ASP A 128 2.35 -6.50 2.32
N ALA A 129 2.80 -7.76 2.27
CA ALA A 129 4.21 -8.10 2.41
C ALA A 129 5.12 -7.37 1.40
N HIS A 130 4.61 -7.16 0.18
CA HIS A 130 5.34 -6.46 -0.88
C HIS A 130 5.35 -4.94 -0.65
N ALA A 131 4.18 -4.32 -0.53
CA ALA A 131 4.05 -2.86 -0.44
C ALA A 131 4.45 -2.32 0.93
N GLN A 132 4.00 -2.93 2.02
CA GLN A 132 4.33 -2.47 3.37
C GLN A 132 5.82 -2.64 3.67
N GLY A 133 6.35 -3.84 3.42
CA GLY A 133 7.78 -4.11 3.63
C GLY A 133 8.68 -3.28 2.71
N GLY A 134 8.29 -3.10 1.45
CA GLY A 134 9.06 -2.31 0.48
C GLY A 134 9.04 -0.81 0.82
N MET A 135 7.89 -0.23 1.14
CA MET A 135 7.78 1.18 1.53
C MET A 135 8.54 1.46 2.82
N ILE A 136 8.40 0.63 3.85
CA ILE A 136 9.13 0.83 5.12
C ILE A 136 10.65 0.83 4.89
N GLY A 137 11.16 -0.11 4.08
CA GLY A 137 12.60 -0.17 3.76
C GLY A 137 13.10 0.99 2.88
N ASP A 138 12.28 1.50 1.96
CA ASP A 138 12.62 2.68 1.15
C ASP A 138 12.66 3.95 2.01
N LEU A 139 11.63 4.15 2.84
CA LEU A 139 11.47 5.35 3.65
C LEU A 139 12.45 5.41 4.84
N SER A 140 12.98 4.26 5.31
CA SER A 140 14.01 4.25 6.35
C SER A 140 15.34 4.86 5.92
N LEU A 141 15.54 5.04 4.61
CA LEU A 141 16.71 5.71 4.02
C LEU A 141 16.52 7.24 3.92
N MET A 142 15.37 7.75 4.34
CA MET A 142 14.98 9.16 4.25
C MET A 142 14.85 9.79 5.65
N CYS A 143 14.48 11.07 5.70
CA CYS A 143 14.10 11.73 6.95
C CYS A 143 12.97 10.99 7.70
N PRO A 144 13.01 10.89 9.04
CA PRO A 144 12.03 10.15 9.85
C PRO A 144 10.57 10.55 9.62
N GLU A 145 10.30 11.79 9.22
CA GLU A 145 8.95 12.29 8.97
C GLU A 145 8.24 11.54 7.83
N PHE A 146 9.00 11.01 6.85
CA PHE A 146 8.43 10.26 5.74
C PHE A 146 7.84 8.92 6.22
N ILE A 147 8.63 8.14 6.97
CA ILE A 147 8.14 6.88 7.54
C ILE A 147 7.05 7.13 8.59
N GLN A 148 7.15 8.18 9.40
CA GLN A 148 6.09 8.57 10.34
C GLN A 148 4.78 8.90 9.61
N SER A 149 4.85 9.65 8.52
CA SER A 149 3.68 10.01 7.72
C SER A 149 3.04 8.78 7.07
N TYR A 150 3.85 7.86 6.56
CA TYR A 150 3.39 6.58 6.02
C TYR A 150 2.70 5.71 7.09
N LEU A 151 3.32 5.55 8.27
CA LEU A 151 2.74 4.82 9.40
C LEU A 151 1.46 5.50 9.93
N SER A 152 1.40 6.84 9.91
CA SER A 152 0.19 7.59 10.23
C SER A 152 -0.93 7.30 9.23
N GLY A 153 -0.62 7.19 7.93
CA GLY A 153 -1.56 6.77 6.89
C GLY A 153 -2.11 5.37 7.12
N LEU A 154 -1.24 4.41 7.46
CA LEU A 154 -1.62 3.05 7.85
C LEU A 154 -2.60 3.06 9.02
N ALA A 155 -2.29 3.79 10.10
CA ALA A 155 -3.18 3.90 11.26
C ALA A 155 -4.52 4.57 10.93
N ALA A 156 -4.49 5.64 10.12
CA ALA A 156 -5.69 6.37 9.72
C ALA A 156 -6.64 5.54 8.84
N SER A 157 -6.13 4.54 8.12
CA SER A 157 -6.93 3.69 7.23
C SER A 157 -8.11 3.04 7.95
N GLY A 158 -7.93 2.49 9.15
CA GLY A 158 -9.00 1.84 9.92
C GLY A 158 -10.09 2.81 10.37
N ALA A 159 -9.70 4.04 10.76
CA ALA A 159 -10.66 5.08 11.11
C ALA A 159 -11.47 5.54 9.89
N ILE A 160 -10.79 5.74 8.74
CA ILE A 160 -11.44 6.15 7.49
C ILE A 160 -12.38 5.06 6.98
N THR A 161 -11.97 3.79 6.97
CA THR A 161 -12.85 2.69 6.54
C THR A 161 -14.05 2.51 7.45
N SER A 162 -13.89 2.69 8.77
CA SER A 162 -14.99 2.64 9.73
C SER A 162 -15.99 3.78 9.50
N ALA A 163 -15.51 5.01 9.36
CA ALA A 163 -16.36 6.17 9.06
C ALA A 163 -17.11 6.00 7.74
N LEU A 164 -16.40 5.57 6.69
CA LEU A 164 -16.99 5.29 5.39
C LEU A 164 -18.04 4.17 5.47
N ARG A 165 -17.83 3.14 6.28
CA ARG A 165 -18.86 2.11 6.50
C ARG A 165 -20.11 2.65 7.16
N LEU A 166 -19.97 3.49 8.19
CA LEU A 166 -21.13 4.13 8.84
C LEU A 166 -21.92 4.98 7.84
N ILE A 167 -21.22 5.79 7.03
CA ILE A 167 -21.83 6.62 5.99
C ILE A 167 -22.56 5.74 4.95
N THR A 168 -21.92 4.68 4.45
CA THR A 168 -22.56 3.80 3.46
C THR A 168 -23.77 3.07 4.02
N LYS A 169 -23.73 2.61 5.28
CA LYS A 169 -24.89 1.98 5.92
C LYS A 169 -26.04 2.97 6.07
N ALA A 170 -25.77 4.18 6.56
CA ALA A 170 -26.78 5.23 6.69
C ALA A 170 -27.39 5.63 5.32
N ALA A 171 -26.56 5.69 4.27
CA ALA A 171 -27.02 6.04 2.92
C ALA A 171 -27.92 4.96 2.28
N PHE A 172 -27.76 3.69 2.64
CA PHE A 172 -28.47 2.56 2.00
C PHE A 172 -29.46 1.82 2.90
N GLU A 173 -29.65 2.24 4.15
CA GLU A 173 -30.53 1.56 5.13
C GLU A 173 -31.96 1.33 4.61
N ASN A 174 -32.51 2.30 3.86
CA ASN A 174 -33.87 2.24 3.30
C ASN A 174 -33.93 1.75 1.84
N SER A 175 -32.80 1.27 1.28
CA SER A 175 -32.75 0.83 -0.12
C SER A 175 -32.98 -0.68 -0.25
N GLN A 176 -33.71 -1.10 -1.28
CA GLN A 176 -33.70 -2.50 -1.71
C GLN A 176 -32.27 -2.93 -2.06
N ASP A 177 -31.85 -4.08 -1.55
CA ASP A 177 -30.46 -4.58 -1.61
C ASP A 177 -29.42 -3.61 -1.03
N GLY A 178 -29.80 -2.79 -0.05
CA GLY A 178 -28.95 -1.76 0.55
C GLY A 178 -27.61 -2.27 1.07
N LEU A 179 -27.59 -3.48 1.65
CA LEU A 179 -26.37 -4.11 2.15
C LEU A 179 -25.35 -4.39 1.03
N ARG A 180 -25.80 -4.98 -0.09
CA ARG A 180 -24.97 -5.25 -1.26
C ARG A 180 -24.53 -3.96 -1.94
N LYS A 181 -25.44 -2.98 -2.14
CA LYS A 181 -25.10 -1.67 -2.72
C LYS A 181 -24.06 -0.95 -1.88
N GLY A 182 -24.21 -0.96 -0.56
CA GLY A 182 -23.23 -0.40 0.37
C GLY A 182 -21.87 -1.10 0.29
N ALA A 183 -21.84 -2.43 0.26
CA ALA A 183 -20.61 -3.19 0.10
C ALA A 183 -19.91 -2.93 -1.25
N MET A 184 -20.68 -2.87 -2.34
CA MET A 184 -20.16 -2.59 -3.68
C MET A 184 -19.61 -1.16 -3.82
N LEU A 185 -20.30 -0.16 -3.27
CA LEU A 185 -19.79 1.21 -3.24
C LEU A 185 -18.48 1.27 -2.43
N PHE A 186 -18.46 0.61 -1.28
CA PHE A 186 -17.31 0.58 -0.39
C PHE A 186 -16.07 -0.05 -1.07
N PHE A 187 -16.23 -1.20 -1.72
CA PHE A 187 -15.13 -1.80 -2.50
C PHE A 187 -14.76 -1.00 -3.74
N SER A 188 -15.69 -0.29 -4.35
CA SER A 188 -15.38 0.60 -5.48
C SER A 188 -14.46 1.74 -5.03
N ILE A 189 -14.72 2.32 -3.85
CA ILE A 189 -13.87 3.35 -3.25
C ILE A 189 -12.50 2.76 -2.90
N SER A 190 -12.46 1.55 -2.32
CA SER A 190 -11.20 0.86 -2.05
C SER A 190 -10.40 0.60 -3.33
N CYS A 191 -11.03 0.04 -4.37
CA CYS A 191 -10.38 -0.23 -5.65
C CYS A 191 -9.82 1.06 -6.29
N PHE A 192 -10.57 2.16 -6.23
CA PHE A 192 -10.09 3.46 -6.69
C PHE A 192 -8.88 3.96 -5.88
N ASN A 193 -8.91 3.79 -4.56
CA ASN A 193 -7.79 4.17 -3.69
C ASN A 193 -6.52 3.36 -4.01
N GLU A 194 -6.66 2.05 -4.26
CA GLU A 194 -5.52 1.21 -4.67
C GLU A 194 -4.96 1.61 -6.04
N LEU A 195 -5.84 1.94 -7.00
CA LEU A 195 -5.41 2.47 -8.30
C LEU A 195 -4.64 3.79 -8.11
N LEU A 196 -5.15 4.68 -7.26
CA LEU A 196 -4.47 5.92 -6.92
C LEU A 196 -3.08 5.64 -6.32
N CYS A 197 -2.93 4.63 -5.45
CA CYS A 197 -1.63 4.24 -4.90
C CYS A 197 -0.65 3.76 -5.99
N VAL A 198 -1.13 2.94 -6.94
CA VAL A 198 -0.31 2.54 -8.11
C VAL A 198 0.15 3.77 -8.89
N LEU A 199 -0.73 4.72 -9.18
CA LEU A 199 -0.41 5.93 -9.94
C LEU A 199 0.55 6.85 -9.18
N LEU A 200 0.30 7.07 -7.88
CA LEU A 200 1.14 7.89 -7.02
C LEU A 200 2.55 7.29 -6.92
N TYR A 201 2.68 5.99 -6.69
CA TYR A 201 3.98 5.34 -6.60
C TYR A 201 4.70 5.28 -7.95
N THR A 202 3.97 5.13 -9.07
CA THR A 202 4.57 5.04 -10.40
C THR A 202 5.07 6.41 -10.90
N PHE A 203 4.25 7.45 -10.79
CA PHE A 203 4.46 8.72 -11.49
C PHE A 203 4.86 9.89 -10.59
N VAL A 204 4.41 9.88 -9.33
CA VAL A 204 4.59 11.03 -8.43
C VAL A 204 5.76 10.80 -7.49
N PHE A 205 5.76 9.70 -6.75
CA PHE A 205 6.74 9.45 -5.69
C PHE A 205 8.21 9.48 -6.19
N PRO A 206 8.57 8.83 -7.32
CA PRO A 206 9.94 8.85 -7.82
C PRO A 206 10.38 10.19 -8.40
N THR A 207 9.44 11.06 -8.78
CA THR A 207 9.74 12.34 -9.42
C THR A 207 9.99 13.46 -8.41
N LEU A 208 9.69 13.23 -7.12
CA LEU A 208 9.89 14.22 -6.07
C LEU A 208 11.39 14.50 -5.83
N PRO A 209 11.84 15.78 -5.87
CA PRO A 209 13.26 16.12 -5.71
C PRO A 209 13.89 15.58 -4.41
N ILE A 210 13.15 15.65 -3.30
CA ILE A 210 13.60 15.13 -2.00
C ILE A 210 13.75 13.62 -2.00
N VAL A 211 12.85 12.89 -2.65
CA VAL A 211 12.91 11.42 -2.79
C VAL A 211 14.09 11.02 -3.68
N LYS A 212 14.31 11.74 -4.80
CA LYS A 212 15.49 11.52 -5.66
C LYS A 212 16.80 11.74 -4.89
N PHE A 213 16.88 12.80 -4.10
CA PHE A 213 18.05 13.11 -3.28
C PHE A 213 18.39 11.97 -2.31
N TYR A 214 17.43 11.51 -1.51
CA TYR A 214 17.68 10.42 -0.56
C TYR A 214 18.00 9.09 -1.25
N ARG A 215 17.36 8.79 -2.38
CA ARG A 215 17.68 7.59 -3.15
C ARG A 215 19.08 7.65 -3.77
N LEU A 216 19.55 8.83 -4.19
CA LEU A 216 20.93 9.03 -4.63
C LEU A 216 21.93 8.85 -3.48
N LYS A 217 21.66 9.45 -2.31
CA LYS A 217 22.49 9.26 -1.10
C LYS A 217 22.58 7.78 -0.72
N ALA A 218 21.45 7.09 -0.68
CA ALA A 218 21.42 5.66 -0.39
C ALA A 218 22.23 4.84 -1.42
N ALA A 219 22.17 5.20 -2.70
CA ALA A 219 22.97 4.55 -3.74
C ALA A 219 24.48 4.81 -3.55
N SER A 220 24.89 6.03 -3.15
CA SER A 220 26.29 6.34 -2.82
C SER A 220 26.82 5.56 -1.62
N GLU A 221 25.94 5.26 -0.66
CA GLU A 221 26.25 4.46 0.53
C GLU A 221 26.19 2.94 0.25
N GLY A 222 25.97 2.55 -1.01
CA GLY A 222 26.03 1.15 -1.45
C GLY A 222 24.70 0.42 -1.50
N SER A 223 23.56 1.11 -1.29
CA SER A 223 22.24 0.51 -1.42
C SER A 223 21.92 0.15 -2.88
N LYS A 224 21.67 -1.13 -3.13
CA LYS A 224 21.28 -1.65 -4.46
C LYS A 224 19.76 -1.61 -4.70
N THR A 225 18.98 -1.38 -3.66
CA THR A 225 17.53 -1.57 -3.68
C THR A 225 16.80 -0.40 -4.39
N VAL A 226 17.42 0.78 -4.42
CA VAL A 226 16.89 2.03 -5.01
C VAL A 226 17.20 2.22 -6.50
N ALA A 227 17.94 1.29 -7.13
CA ALA A 227 18.42 1.48 -8.51
C ALA A 227 17.28 1.59 -9.55
N GLY A 228 16.20 0.81 -9.39
CA GLY A 228 15.07 0.86 -10.33
C GLY A 228 14.24 2.14 -10.19
N ASP A 229 14.21 2.69 -8.98
CA ASP A 229 13.56 3.94 -8.65
C ASP A 229 14.29 5.15 -9.25
N LEU A 230 15.63 5.17 -9.18
CA LEU A 230 16.45 6.20 -9.81
C LEU A 230 16.33 6.19 -11.34
N ALA A 231 16.35 5.01 -11.95
CA ALA A 231 16.14 4.86 -13.38
C ALA A 231 14.76 5.39 -13.82
N ALA A 232 13.71 5.08 -13.06
CA ALA A 232 12.36 5.58 -13.32
C ALA A 232 12.23 7.10 -13.15
N ALA A 233 13.02 7.67 -12.25
CA ALA A 233 13.09 9.11 -12.02
C ALA A 233 13.88 9.88 -13.11
N GLY A 234 14.43 9.18 -14.11
CA GLY A 234 15.25 9.76 -15.18
C GLY A 234 16.64 10.17 -14.73
N VAL A 235 17.15 9.61 -13.62
CA VAL A 235 18.47 9.93 -13.07
C VAL A 235 19.46 8.85 -13.53
N PRO A 236 20.41 9.15 -14.44
CA PRO A 236 21.44 8.20 -14.80
C PRO A 236 22.35 7.97 -13.59
N ILE A 237 22.65 6.72 -13.28
CA ILE A 237 23.65 6.37 -12.26
C ILE A 237 25.03 6.61 -12.88
N GLN A 238 25.40 7.87 -13.10
CA GLN A 238 26.75 8.26 -13.49
C GLN A 238 27.58 8.46 -12.23
N HIS A 239 28.74 7.81 -12.21
CA HIS A 239 29.71 7.86 -11.11
C HIS A 239 30.15 9.31 -10.75
N GLU A 240 29.86 10.29 -11.61
CA GLU A 240 30.17 11.71 -11.45
C GLU A 240 29.16 12.53 -10.62
N GLU A 241 27.91 12.09 -10.44
CA GLU A 241 26.98 12.80 -9.54
C GLU A 241 27.14 12.35 -8.07
N LEU A 242 27.65 11.12 -7.87
CA LEU A 242 27.90 10.54 -6.55
C LEU A 242 28.97 11.32 -5.74
N TRP A 243 29.96 11.93 -6.42
CA TRP A 243 30.99 12.74 -5.74
C TRP A 243 30.56 14.20 -5.50
N ARG A 244 29.50 14.69 -6.16
CA ARG A 244 29.01 16.07 -5.98
C ARG A 244 28.15 16.25 -4.72
N ILE A 245 27.83 15.17 -4.00
CA ILE A 245 27.27 15.29 -2.66
C ILE A 245 28.38 15.87 -1.78
N PRO A 246 28.25 17.11 -1.24
CA PRO A 246 29.34 17.72 -0.50
C PRO A 246 29.71 16.84 0.69
N ASN A 247 30.98 16.41 0.77
CA ASN A 247 31.54 15.61 1.87
C ASN A 247 31.42 16.28 3.26
N ASN A 248 30.95 17.52 3.33
CA ASN A 248 30.89 18.31 4.56
C ASN A 248 29.58 18.09 5.36
N MET A 249 28.83 17.03 5.08
CA MET A 249 27.60 16.67 5.80
C MET A 249 27.63 15.27 6.42
N CYS A 250 28.81 14.66 6.50
CA CYS A 250 29.01 13.31 7.05
C CYS A 250 29.77 13.28 8.39
N ASP A 251 29.86 14.41 9.10
CA ASP A 251 30.31 14.47 10.49
C ASP A 251 29.20 15.07 11.39
#